data_AF-A0A351HU27-F1
#
_entry.id   AF-A0A351HU27-F1
#
_cell.length_a   1.000
_cell.length_b   1.000
_cell.length_c   1.000
_cell.angle_alpha   90.00
_cell.angle_beta   90.00
_cell.angle_gamma   90.00
#
_symmetry.space_group_name_H-M   'P 1'
#
loop_
_entity.id
_entity.type
_entity.pdbx_description
1 polymer ?
#
loop_
_entity_poly.entity_id
_entity_poly.type
_entity_poly.pdbx_seq_one_letter_code
_entity_poly.pdbx_strand_id
1 'polypeptide(L)'
;HYMAKAELFKNPLLSWFFKKVNAFPVNREKVGVETIKTSLKILKEDKVLGIFPEGHRVNPEDRTPPASGFVVFAIKTKSPIVPVRIKGHYRFRSKIEIIIGKPVYLEEYYGKKLTDEETRQLSEKIMDIVYGLELT
;
A
#
# COMPACT_ATOMS: atom_id res chain seq x y z
N HIS A 1 4.79 7.27 -6.22
CA HIS A 1 4.22 6.29 -7.18
C HIS A 1 3.08 5.55 -6.50
N TYR A 2 2.01 5.21 -7.23
CA TYR A 2 0.84 4.53 -6.65
C TYR A 2 0.37 3.35 -7.51
N MET A 3 -0.10 2.30 -6.84
CA MET A 3 -0.81 1.22 -7.52
C MET A 3 -2.28 1.61 -7.74
N ALA A 4 -2.70 1.76 -8.99
CA ALA A 4 -4.06 2.14 -9.36
C ALA A 4 -4.74 1.06 -10.22
N LYS A 5 -6.05 0.88 -10.08
CA LYS A 5 -6.82 -0.13 -10.83
C LYS A 5 -6.59 0.06 -12.34
N ALA A 6 -6.23 -1.01 -13.06
CA ALA A 6 -5.94 -0.94 -14.50
C ALA A 6 -7.07 -0.30 -15.33
N GLU A 7 -8.32 -0.46 -14.91
CA GLU A 7 -9.50 0.16 -15.53
C GLU A 7 -9.45 1.69 -15.55
N LEU A 8 -8.82 2.32 -14.55
CA LEU A 8 -8.67 3.78 -14.48
C LEU A 8 -7.81 4.35 -15.62
N PHE A 9 -7.01 3.50 -16.28
CA PHE A 9 -6.16 3.88 -17.39
C PHE A 9 -6.83 3.71 -18.76
N LYS A 10 -8.05 3.14 -18.82
CA LYS A 10 -8.82 2.98 -20.08
C LYS A 10 -9.37 4.31 -20.59
N ASN A 11 -9.73 5.23 -19.69
CA ASN A 11 -10.17 6.58 -20.06
C ASN A 11 -8.95 7.49 -20.28
N PRO A 12 -8.78 8.12 -21.45
CA PRO A 12 -7.61 8.96 -21.76
C PRO A 12 -7.37 10.11 -20.76
N LEU A 13 -8.44 10.74 -20.25
CA LEU A 13 -8.34 11.85 -19.30
C LEU A 13 -7.87 11.36 -17.92
N LEU A 14 -8.46 10.27 -17.43
CA LEU A 14 -8.04 9.65 -16.17
C LEU A 14 -6.62 9.09 -16.28
N SER A 15 -6.30 8.45 -17.40
CA SER A 15 -4.96 7.91 -17.69
C SER A 15 -3.89 8.99 -17.66
N TRP A 16 -4.16 10.17 -18.26
CA TRP A 16 -3.25 11.31 -18.21
C TRP A 16 -3.02 11.80 -16.77
N PHE A 17 -4.10 11.94 -15.99
CA PHE A 17 -4.02 12.35 -14.59
C PHE A 17 -3.24 11.34 -13.73
N PHE A 18 -3.55 10.05 -13.84
CA PHE A 18 -2.88 8.99 -13.08
C PHE A 18 -1.40 8.86 -13.44
N LYS A 19 -1.05 9.04 -14.71
CA LYS A 19 0.37 9.12 -15.14
C LYS A 19 1.08 10.33 -14.54
N LYS A 20 0.43 11.50 -14.47
CA LYS A 20 1.00 12.70 -13.84
C LYS A 20 1.28 12.53 -12.34
N VAL A 21 0.48 11.75 -11.62
CA VAL A 21 0.73 11.39 -10.21
C VAL A 21 1.61 10.15 -10.04
N ASN A 22 2.30 9.71 -11.09
CA ASN A 22 3.18 8.54 -11.10
C ASN A 22 2.48 7.23 -10.67
N ALA A 23 1.19 7.09 -10.97
CA ALA A 23 0.46 5.85 -10.73
C ALA A 23 0.67 4.88 -11.90
N PHE A 24 0.74 3.59 -11.58
CA PHE A 24 0.86 2.50 -12.56
C PHE A 24 -0.29 1.51 -12.40
N PRO A 25 -0.76 0.89 -13.51
CA PRO A 25 -1.89 -0.02 -13.48
C PRO A 25 -1.53 -1.31 -12.73
N VAL A 26 -2.43 -1.74 -11.84
CA VAL A 26 -2.40 -3.05 -11.20
C VAL A 26 -3.71 -3.78 -11.48
N ASN A 27 -3.61 -5.07 -11.79
CA ASN A 27 -4.74 -5.98 -11.75
C ASN A 27 -4.85 -6.54 -10.33
N ARG A 28 -5.97 -6.26 -9.66
CA ARG A 28 -6.21 -6.66 -8.27
C ARG A 28 -6.61 -8.14 -8.13
N GLU A 29 -7.17 -8.74 -9.18
CA GLU A 29 -7.54 -10.16 -9.18
C GLU A 29 -6.32 -11.07 -9.35
N LYS A 30 -5.35 -10.61 -10.14
CA LYS A 30 -4.04 -11.25 -10.30
C LYS A 30 -2.96 -10.19 -10.33
N VAL A 31 -2.27 -10.02 -9.22
CA VAL A 31 -1.06 -9.19 -9.17
C VAL A 31 -0.01 -9.85 -10.05
N GLY A 32 0.18 -9.31 -11.26
CA GLY A 32 1.13 -9.84 -12.22
C GLY A 32 2.57 -9.66 -11.77
N VAL A 33 3.45 -10.54 -12.25
CA VAL A 33 4.91 -10.47 -12.03
C VAL A 33 5.47 -9.09 -12.43
N GLU A 34 4.90 -8.45 -13.45
CA GLU A 34 5.29 -7.12 -13.91
C GLU A 34 5.02 -6.02 -12.86
N THR A 35 3.89 -6.09 -12.15
CA THR A 35 3.55 -5.15 -11.06
C THR A 35 4.58 -5.27 -9.93
N ILE A 36 4.94 -6.51 -9.57
CA ILE A 36 5.95 -6.78 -8.54
C ILE A 36 7.31 -6.21 -8.97
N LYS A 37 7.76 -6.49 -10.20
CA LYS A 37 9.03 -5.97 -10.74
C LYS A 37 9.06 -4.44 -10.73
N THR A 38 7.97 -3.81 -11.15
CA THR A 38 7.83 -2.34 -11.17
C THR A 38 7.92 -1.76 -9.77
N SER A 39 7.24 -2.37 -8.80
CA SER A 39 7.26 -1.95 -7.39
C SER A 39 8.65 -2.02 -6.79
N LEU A 40 9.35 -3.15 -7.01
CA LEU A 40 10.74 -3.32 -6.57
C LEU A 40 11.69 -2.32 -7.24
N LYS A 41 11.49 -2.02 -8.53
CA LYS A 41 12.29 -1.03 -9.27
C LYS A 41 12.11 0.37 -8.67
N ILE A 42 10.88 0.80 -8.44
CA ILE A 42 10.55 2.11 -7.84
C ILE A 42 11.27 2.27 -6.50
N LEU A 43 11.13 1.29 -5.62
CA LEU A 43 11.74 1.33 -4.29
C LEU A 43 13.28 1.31 -4.34
N LYS A 44 13.88 0.56 -5.28
CA LYS A 44 15.33 0.54 -5.50
C LYS A 44 15.89 1.84 -6.08
N GLU A 45 15.04 2.64 -6.73
CA GLU A 45 15.39 3.97 -7.25
C GLU A 45 15.20 5.07 -6.18
N ASP A 46 15.09 4.70 -4.89
CA ASP A 46 14.86 5.62 -3.77
C ASP A 46 13.58 6.46 -3.90
N LYS A 47 12.56 5.90 -4.56
CA LYS A 47 11.26 6.56 -4.73
C LYS A 47 10.20 5.98 -3.80
N VAL A 48 9.21 6.81 -3.50
CA VAL A 48 8.08 6.44 -2.64
C VAL A 48 7.03 5.63 -3.41
N LEU A 49 6.63 4.50 -2.85
CA LEU A 49 5.54 3.65 -3.34
C LEU A 49 4.37 3.66 -2.34
N GLY A 50 3.23 4.22 -2.75
CA GLY A 50 1.99 4.18 -1.99
C GLY A 50 1.16 2.96 -2.34
N ILE A 51 0.75 2.21 -1.32
CA ILE A 51 -0.03 0.98 -1.42
C ILE A 51 -1.25 1.09 -0.49
N PHE A 52 -2.40 0.62 -0.95
CA PHE A 52 -3.59 0.42 -0.14
C PHE A 52 -3.78 -1.09 0.03
N PRO A 53 -3.30 -1.70 1.14
CA PRO A 53 -3.30 -3.14 1.30
C PRO A 53 -4.70 -3.76 1.27
N GLU A 54 -5.70 -3.02 1.72
CA GLU A 54 -7.11 -3.41 1.69
C GLU A 54 -7.66 -3.55 0.26
N GLY A 55 -7.09 -2.84 -0.72
CA GLY A 55 -7.54 -2.90 -2.12
C GLY A 55 -8.88 -2.23 -2.42
N HIS A 56 -9.73 -1.96 -1.44
CA HIS A 56 -11.02 -1.26 -1.56
C HIS A 56 -11.22 -0.29 -0.40
N ARG A 57 -12.24 0.57 -0.50
CA ARG A 57 -12.66 1.40 0.63
C ARG A 57 -13.41 0.51 1.61
N VAL A 58 -12.97 0.51 2.86
CA VAL A 58 -13.65 -0.19 3.95
C VAL A 58 -14.37 0.82 4.84
N ASN A 59 -15.45 0.39 5.50
CA ASN A 59 -16.02 1.20 6.58
C ASN A 59 -15.07 1.17 7.79
N PRO A 60 -15.13 2.16 8.69
CA PRO A 60 -14.24 2.23 9.84
C PRO A 60 -14.29 1.01 10.76
N GLU A 61 -15.45 0.36 10.87
CA GLU A 61 -15.67 -0.87 11.62
C GLU A 61 -15.24 -2.16 10.88
N ASP A 62 -15.01 -2.10 9.58
CA ASP A 62 -14.71 -3.27 8.76
C ASP A 62 -13.19 -3.52 8.69
N ARG A 63 -12.79 -4.78 8.91
CA ARG A 63 -11.43 -5.26 8.65
C ARG A 63 -11.44 -6.18 7.43
N THR A 64 -10.68 -5.83 6.41
CA THR A 64 -10.45 -6.70 5.26
C THR A 64 -9.06 -7.29 5.32
N PRO A 65 -8.88 -8.59 4.99
CA PRO A 65 -7.56 -9.18 4.88
C PRO A 65 -6.67 -8.36 3.92
N PRO A 66 -5.50 -7.89 4.37
CA PRO A 66 -4.63 -7.08 3.54
C PRO A 66 -3.92 -7.92 2.48
N ALA A 67 -3.65 -7.31 1.34
CA ALA A 67 -2.72 -7.86 0.36
C ALA A 67 -1.34 -8.03 1.01
N SER A 68 -0.73 -9.21 0.87
CA SER A 68 0.54 -9.53 1.54
C SER A 68 1.80 -9.08 0.80
N GLY A 69 1.66 -8.58 -0.44
CA GLY A 69 2.81 -8.24 -1.29
C GLY A 69 3.68 -7.10 -0.76
N PHE A 70 3.12 -6.15 0.00
CA PHE A 70 3.86 -4.96 0.42
C PHE A 70 4.99 -5.26 1.41
N VAL A 71 4.80 -6.23 2.33
CA VAL A 71 5.88 -6.63 3.25
C VAL A 71 7.03 -7.30 2.51
N VAL A 72 6.73 -8.06 1.45
CA VAL A 72 7.76 -8.65 0.58
C VAL A 72 8.57 -7.58 -0.14
N PHE A 73 7.93 -6.49 -0.58
CA PHE A 73 8.64 -5.37 -1.22
C PHE A 73 9.56 -4.68 -0.23
N ALA A 74 9.07 -4.37 0.98
CA ALA A 74 9.84 -3.76 2.04
C ALA A 74 11.07 -4.61 2.42
N ILE A 75 10.89 -5.92 2.61
CA ILE A 75 11.99 -6.84 2.95
C ILE A 75 13.03 -6.92 1.82
N LYS A 76 12.59 -7.09 0.57
CA LYS A 76 13.50 -7.24 -0.58
C LYS A 76 14.29 -5.97 -0.90
N THR A 77 13.75 -4.81 -0.57
CA THR A 77 14.36 -3.52 -0.88
C THR A 77 14.96 -2.84 0.34
N LYS A 78 14.78 -3.43 1.53
CA LYS A 78 15.14 -2.84 2.83
C LYS A 78 14.50 -1.46 3.04
N SER A 79 13.36 -1.22 2.40
CA SER A 79 12.63 0.04 2.54
C SER A 79 11.80 0.04 3.83
N PRO A 80 11.73 1.16 4.56
CA PRO A 80 10.80 1.29 5.66
C PRO A 80 9.36 1.34 5.17
N ILE A 81 8.44 0.81 5.97
CA ILE A 81 6.99 0.99 5.76
C ILE A 81 6.55 2.17 6.62
N VAL A 82 5.90 3.17 6.03
CA VAL A 82 5.31 4.28 6.79
C VAL A 82 3.80 4.05 6.89
N PRO A 83 3.27 3.69 8.08
CA PRO A 83 1.84 3.52 8.29
C PRO A 83 1.11 4.85 8.14
N VAL A 84 0.01 4.87 7.38
CA VAL A 84 -0.82 6.08 7.20
C VAL A 84 -2.28 5.71 7.34
N ARG A 85 -2.99 6.38 8.25
CA ARG A 85 -4.44 6.24 8.43
C ARG A 85 -5.14 7.49 7.90
N ILE A 86 -6.15 7.27 7.06
CA ILE A 86 -7.01 8.34 6.54
C ILE A 86 -8.40 8.16 7.16
N LYS A 87 -8.80 9.09 8.02
CA LYS A 87 -10.06 9.06 8.77
C LYS A 87 -10.91 10.26 8.38
N GLY A 88 -12.21 10.08 8.20
CA GLY A 88 -13.11 11.19 7.91
C GLY A 88 -14.38 10.73 7.22
N HIS A 89 -15.37 11.62 7.21
CA HIS A 89 -16.59 11.39 6.45
C HIS A 89 -16.33 11.74 4.99
N TYR A 90 -16.48 10.78 4.08
CA TYR A 90 -16.32 10.98 2.64
C TYR A 90 -17.51 11.74 2.03
N ARG A 91 -17.84 12.92 2.57
CA ARG A 91 -18.87 13.84 2.08
C ARG A 91 -18.24 15.16 1.63
N PHE A 92 -18.93 15.85 0.72
CA PHE A 92 -18.48 17.14 0.20
C PHE A 92 -18.28 18.15 1.35
N ARG A 93 -17.08 18.75 1.44
CA ARG A 93 -16.65 19.72 2.48
C ARG A 93 -16.51 19.17 3.90
N SER A 94 -16.48 17.85 4.08
CA SER A 94 -16.17 17.25 5.38
C SER A 94 -14.68 17.23 5.67
N LYS A 95 -14.31 17.28 6.95
CA LYS A 95 -12.92 17.19 7.39
C LYS A 95 -12.39 15.77 7.15
N ILE A 96 -11.15 15.70 6.64
CA ILE A 96 -10.38 14.47 6.51
C ILE A 96 -9.13 14.63 7.37
N GLU A 97 -8.91 13.66 8.26
CA GLU A 97 -7.75 13.53 9.11
C GLU A 97 -6.78 12.53 8.47
N ILE A 98 -5.53 12.92 8.35
CA ILE A 98 -4.45 12.06 7.85
C ILE A 98 -3.44 11.92 9.00
N ILE A 99 -3.32 10.71 9.52
CA ILE A 99 -2.43 10.39 10.63
C ILE A 99 -1.28 9.57 10.07
N ILE A 100 -0.06 10.06 10.27
CA ILE A 100 1.17 9.43 9.77
C ILE A 100 1.90 8.82 10.97
N GLY A 101 2.07 7.50 10.94
CA GLY A 101 2.77 6.74 11.97
C GLY A 101 4.29 6.81 11.81
N LYS A 102 5.00 6.26 12.80
CA LYS A 102 6.45 6.10 12.74
C LYS A 102 6.84 5.06 11.67
N PRO A 103 7.96 5.25 10.96
CA PRO A 103 8.47 4.25 10.04
C PRO A 103 8.73 2.91 10.74
N VAL A 104 8.28 1.82 10.13
CA VAL A 104 8.49 0.45 10.57
C VAL A 104 9.55 -0.19 9.68
N TYR A 105 10.64 -0.65 10.30
CA TYR A 105 11.71 -1.36 9.62
C TYR A 105 11.55 -2.86 9.87
N LEU A 106 11.69 -3.66 8.81
CA LEU A 106 11.56 -5.12 8.87
C LEU A 106 12.95 -5.80 8.93
N GLU A 107 13.88 -5.23 9.69
CA GLU A 107 15.29 -5.64 9.71
C GLU A 107 15.46 -7.12 10.05
N GLU A 108 14.68 -7.61 11.01
CA GLU A 108 14.69 -9.02 11.43
C GLU A 108 14.30 -9.99 10.30
N TYR A 109 13.68 -9.49 9.22
CA TYR A 109 13.23 -10.28 8.08
C TYR A 109 14.13 -10.12 6.85
N TYR A 110 15.14 -9.26 6.88
CA TYR A 110 16.02 -9.04 5.73
C TYR A 110 16.81 -10.30 5.38
N GLY A 111 16.79 -10.67 4.10
CA GLY A 111 17.42 -11.90 3.60
C GLY A 111 16.65 -13.19 3.91
N LYS A 112 15.56 -13.13 4.69
CA LYS A 112 14.71 -14.30 4.94
C LYS A 112 13.71 -14.51 3.81
N LYS A 113 13.44 -15.78 3.51
CA LYS A 113 12.33 -16.17 2.63
C LYS A 113 11.16 -16.57 3.52
N LEU A 114 10.17 -15.69 3.61
CA LEU A 114 8.94 -15.95 4.35
C LEU A 114 8.07 -16.96 3.58
N THR A 115 7.39 -17.81 4.33
CA THR A 115 6.25 -18.59 3.85
C THR A 115 5.05 -17.69 3.61
N ASP A 116 4.05 -18.18 2.87
CA ASP A 116 2.83 -17.41 2.60
C ASP A 116 2.10 -17.04 3.90
N GLU A 117 2.09 -17.95 4.88
CA GLU A 117 1.45 -17.72 6.18
C GLU A 117 2.20 -16.68 7.02
N GLU A 118 3.54 -16.75 7.11
CA GLU A 118 4.32 -15.72 7.81
C GLU A 118 4.16 -14.35 7.15
N THR A 119 4.09 -14.32 5.82
CA THR A 119 3.87 -13.08 5.05
C THR A 119 2.50 -12.49 5.36
N ARG A 120 1.46 -13.33 5.45
CA ARG A 120 0.10 -12.92 5.82
C ARG A 120 0.06 -12.35 7.24
N GLN A 121 0.61 -13.08 8.21
CA GLN A 121 0.65 -12.65 9.61
C GLN A 121 1.42 -11.33 9.79
N LEU A 122 2.55 -11.18 9.10
CA LEU A 122 3.31 -9.93 9.15
C LEU A 122 2.52 -8.77 8.55
N SER A 123 1.80 -9.01 7.47
CA SER A 123 0.96 -7.98 6.83
C SER A 123 -0.18 -7.55 7.75
N GLU A 124 -0.83 -8.49 8.44
CA GLU A 124 -1.86 -8.21 9.44
C GLU A 124 -1.31 -7.39 10.61
N LYS A 125 -0.15 -7.75 11.15
CA LYS A 125 0.53 -6.97 12.21
C LYS A 125 0.79 -5.53 11.79
N ILE A 126 1.25 -5.30 10.56
CA ILE A 126 1.47 -3.92 10.07
C ILE A 126 0.15 -3.17 9.92
N MET A 127 -0.92 -3.84 9.48
CA MET A 127 -2.24 -3.22 9.40
C MET A 127 -2.82 -2.90 10.79
N ASP A 128 -2.57 -3.70 11.80
CA ASP A 128 -2.97 -3.37 13.18
C ASP A 128 -2.32 -2.07 13.65
N ILE A 129 -1.06 -1.80 13.26
CA ILE A 129 -0.41 -0.51 13.52
C ILE A 129 -1.17 0.62 12.82
N VAL A 130 -1.55 0.45 11.54
CA VAL A 130 -2.31 1.45 10.77
C VAL A 130 -3.65 1.74 11.43
N TYR A 131 -4.41 0.71 11.83
CA TYR A 131 -5.69 0.88 12.49
C TYR A 131 -5.58 1.44 13.91
N GLY A 132 -4.44 1.24 14.57
CA GLY A 132 -4.15 1.79 15.90
C GLY A 132 -3.70 3.25 15.89
N LEU A 133 -3.47 3.86 14.72
CA LEU A 133 -3.10 5.28 14.64
C LEU A 133 -4.28 6.17 15.06
N GLU A 134 -4.10 6.96 16.10
CA GLU A 134 -5.03 8.00 16.54
C GLU A 134 -4.32 9.36 16.58
N LEU A 135 -5.09 10.45 16.52
CA LEU A 135 -4.55 11.79 16.72
C LEU A 135 -4.05 11.90 18.17
N THR A 136 -2.80 12.32 18.32
CA THR A 136 -2.20 12.65 19.62
C THR A 136 -2.60 14.06 20.03
#